data_AF-A0A6A7KU49-F1
#
_entry.id   AF-A0A6A7KU49-F1
#
_cell.length_a   1.000
_cell.length_b   1.000
_cell.length_c   1.000
_cell.angle_alpha   90.00
_cell.angle_beta   90.00
_cell.angle_gamma   90.00
#
_symmetry.space_group_name_H-M   'P 1'
#
loop_
_entity.id
_entity.type
_entity.pdbx_description
1 polymer ?
#
loop_
_entity_poly.entity_id
_entity_poly.type
_entity_poly.pdbx_seq_one_letter_code
_entity_poly.pdbx_strand_id
1 'polypeptide(L)' 'MTHQFTIGINVDGKREAVTVEAEDALIAALRVKHERSNAVINYVRKTNRRGDRRHPHQGIEEIAD' A
#
# COMPACT_ATOMS: atom_id res chain seq x y z
N MET A 1 -1.01 -16.88 6.05
CA MET A 1 -1.57 -15.81 6.92
C MET A 1 -1.31 -14.50 6.22
N THR A 2 -2.30 -13.64 6.08
CA THR A 2 -2.14 -12.30 5.49
C THR A 2 -1.90 -11.26 6.58
N HIS A 3 -1.24 -10.17 6.21
CA HIS A 3 -0.92 -9.02 7.04
C HIS A 3 -1.26 -7.73 6.30
N GLN A 4 -1.58 -6.68 7.06
CA GLN A 4 -1.76 -5.35 6.50
C GLN A 4 -0.40 -4.67 6.35
N PHE A 5 -0.14 -4.20 5.14
CA PHE A 5 1.03 -3.41 4.77
C PHE A 5 0.59 -2.03 4.32
N THR A 6 1.32 -1.01 4.77
CA THR A 6 1.19 0.35 4.29
C THR A 6 2.37 0.65 3.37
N ILE A 7 2.05 1.15 2.18
CA ILE A 7 2.97 1.32 1.06
C ILE A 7 2.95 2.79 0.68
N GLY A 8 4.10 3.44 0.81
CA GLY A 8 4.27 4.81 0.35
C GLY A 8 4.57 4.82 -1.13
N ILE A 9 3.75 5.51 -1.92
CA ILE A 9 3.93 5.63 -3.37
C ILE A 9 4.04 7.08 -3.80
N ASN A 10 4.60 7.29 -4.98
CA ASN A 10 4.52 8.55 -5.71
C ASN A 10 3.86 8.29 -7.07
N VAL A 11 2.81 9.02 -7.38
CA VAL A 11 2.12 8.97 -8.66
C VAL A 11 2.18 10.38 -9.24
N ASP A 12 2.86 10.55 -10.38
CA ASP A 12 2.98 11.81 -11.10
C ASP A 12 3.41 13.00 -10.23
N GLY A 13 4.36 12.77 -9.32
CA GLY A 13 4.90 13.77 -8.40
C GLY A 13 4.12 13.89 -7.08
N LYS A 14 2.93 13.30 -6.98
CA LYS A 14 2.10 13.32 -5.77
C LYS A 14 2.41 12.12 -4.88
N ARG A 15 2.76 12.42 -3.62
CA ARG A 15 3.00 11.39 -2.59
C ARG A 15 1.69 10.93 -2.00
N GLU A 16 1.51 9.62 -1.96
CA GLU A 16 0.34 8.96 -1.37
C GLU A 16 0.82 7.76 -0.55
N ALA A 17 -0.04 7.30 0.36
CA ALA A 17 0.20 6.09 1.10
C ALA A 17 -1.06 5.23 1.05
N VAL A 18 -0.82 3.93 0.93
CA VAL A 18 -1.84 2.98 0.55
C VAL A 18 -1.76 1.74 1.41
N THR A 19 -2.89 1.22 1.90
CA THR A 19 -2.91 0.01 2.74
C THR A 19 -3.45 -1.19 1.97
N VAL A 20 -2.74 -2.32 2.04
CA VAL A 20 -3.02 -3.58 1.32
C VAL A 20 -2.89 -4.76 2.27
N GLU A 21 -3.79 -5.73 2.16
CA GLU A 21 -3.61 -7.05 2.76
C GLU A 21 -2.85 -7.98 1.81
N ALA A 22 -1.78 -8.59 2.30
CA ALA A 22 -0.95 -9.53 1.56
C ALA A 22 -0.21 -10.47 2.51
N GLU A 23 0.32 -11.57 1.99
CA GLU A 23 1.10 -12.54 2.75
C GLU A 23 2.44 -11.95 3.20
N ASP A 24 3.07 -11.12 2.35
CA ASP A 24 4.31 -10.43 2.65
C ASP A 24 4.41 -9.04 1.98
N ALA A 25 5.50 -8.33 2.27
CA ALA A 25 5.74 -6.98 1.79
C ALA A 25 5.97 -6.89 0.27
N LEU A 26 6.56 -7.93 -0.34
CA LEU A 26 6.84 -7.94 -1.77
C LEU A 26 5.54 -8.15 -2.54
N ILE A 27 4.70 -9.10 -2.13
CA ILE A 27 3.38 -9.32 -2.71
C ILE A 27 2.53 -8.05 -2.59
N ALA A 28 2.55 -7.40 -1.42
CA ALA A 28 1.85 -6.14 -1.22
C ALA A 28 2.30 -5.07 -2.23
N ALA A 29 3.62 -4.86 -2.39
CA ALA A 29 4.18 -3.92 -3.37
C ALA A 29 3.77 -4.25 -4.80
N LEU A 30 3.87 -5.52 -5.20
CA LEU A 30 3.54 -5.94 -6.55
C LEU A 30 2.07 -5.74 -6.87
N ARG A 31 1.15 -5.98 -5.93
CA ARG A 31 -0.28 -5.65 -6.09
C ARG A 31 -0.49 -4.17 -6.37
N VAL A 32 0.15 -3.27 -5.61
CA VAL A 32 0.03 -1.82 -5.86
C VAL A 32 0.61 -1.42 -7.21
N LYS A 33 1.76 -1.99 -7.58
CA LYS A 33 2.40 -1.69 -8.87
C LYS A 33 1.60 -2.23 -10.05
N HIS A 34 0.91 -3.35 -9.87
CA HIS A 34 0.01 -3.91 -10.87
C HIS A 34 -1.21 -3.00 -11.08
N GLU A 35 -1.86 -2.58 -9.99
CA GLU A 35 -3.04 -1.71 -10.02
C GLU A 35 -2.70 -0.28 -10.51
N ARG A 36 -1.55 0.25 -10.08
CA ARG A 36 -1.06 1.58 -10.41
C ARG A 36 0.30 1.47 -11.08
N SER A 37 0.29 1.11 -12.36
CA SER A 37 1.51 0.86 -13.15
C SER A 37 2.48 2.06 -13.19
N ASN A 38 1.97 3.29 -13.15
CA ASN A 38 2.77 4.52 -13.08
C ASN A 38 3.31 4.85 -11.67
N ALA A 39 2.85 4.17 -10.61
CA ALA A 39 3.28 4.46 -9.25
C ALA A 39 4.74 4.04 -9.01
N VAL A 40 5.53 4.94 -8.43
CA VAL A 40 6.86 4.65 -7.88
C VAL A 40 6.68 4.28 -6.40
N ILE A 41 7.11 3.08 -6.03
CA ILE A 41 7.06 2.62 -4.64
C ILE A 41 8.28 3.17 -3.89
N ASN A 42 8.05 3.92 -2.81
CA ASN A 42 9.10 4.50 -1.98
C ASN A 42 9.46 3.59 -0.79
N TYR A 43 8.44 3.00 -0.15
CA TYR A 43 8.62 2.10 0.97
C TYR A 43 7.44 1.16 1.13
N VAL A 44 7.68 0.02 1.79
CA VAL A 44 6.66 -0.90 2.27
C VAL A 44 6.92 -1.16 3.75
N ARG A 45 5.89 -1.10 4.58
CA ARG A 45 5.98 -1.43 6.00
C ARG A 45 4.73 -2.14 6.48
N LYS A 46 4.81 -2.88 7.58
CA LYS A 46 3.61 -3.34 8.28
C LYS A 46 2.80 -2.14 8.77
N THR A 47 1.48 -2.28 8.76
CA THR A 47 0.57 -1.25 9.26
C THR A 47 0.78 -1.07 10.77
N ASN A 48 0.91 0.18 11.18
CA ASN A 48 1.00 0.60 12.56
C ASN A 48 -0.32 1.27 12.94
N ARG A 49 -1.26 0.48 13.50
CA ARG A 49 -2.62 0.94 13.83
C ARG A 49 -2.67 2.27 14.59
N ARG A 50 -1.72 2.54 15.49
CA ARG A 50 -1.70 3.80 16.26
C ARG A 50 -1.22 4.98 15.40
N GLY A 51 -0.17 4.77 14.61
CA GLY A 51 0.38 5.80 13.72
C GLY A 51 -0.55 6.10 12.56
N ASP A 52 -1.13 5.06 11.96
CA ASP A 52 -1.98 5.16 10.77
C ASP A 52 -3.36 5.73 11.08
N ARG A 53 -3.88 5.57 12.31
CA ARG A 53 -5.10 6.29 12.74
C ARG A 53 -4.89 7.81 12.79
N ARG A 54 -3.67 8.26 13.08
CA ARG A 54 -3.33 9.71 13.11
C ARG A 54 -3.12 10.27 11.70
N HIS A 55 -2.82 9.41 10.73
CA HIS A 55 -2.60 9.77 9.33
C HIS A 55 -3.31 8.75 8.44
N PRO A 56 -4.62 8.92 8.20
CA PRO A 56 -5.40 7.95 7.44
C PRO A 56 -4.88 7.84 6.00
N HIS A 57 -4.69 6.59 5.56
CA HIS A 57 -4.22 6.24 4.21
C HIS A 57 -5.41 5.77 3.37
N GLN A 58 -5.36 5.97 2.06
CA GLN A 58 -6.37 5.42 1.16
C GLN A 58 -6.16 3.90 1.06
N GLY A 59 -7.22 3.09 1.16
CA GLY A 59 -7.13 1.65 0.88
C GLY A 59 -7.04 1.41 -0.63
N ILE A 60 -6.43 0.30 -1.06
CA ILE A 60 -6.73 -0.24 -2.40
C ILE A 60 -7.94 -1.11 -2.23
N GLU A 61 -8.98 -0.86 -3.03
CA GLU A 61 -10.10 -1.79 -3.11
C GLU A 61 -9.56 -3.14 -3.62
N GLU A 62 -9.99 -4.21 -2.95
CA GLU A 62 -9.63 -5.57 -3.32
C GLU A 62 -10.23 -5.85 -4.70
N ILE A 63 -9.40 -6.22 -5.68
CA ILE A 63 -9.89 -6.67 -6.98
C ILE A 63 -10.63 -7.98 -6.73
N ALA A 64 -11.96 -7.95 -6.84
CA ALA A 64 -12.76 -9.17 -6.86
C ALA A 64 -12.42 -9.92 -8.15
N ASP A 65 -11.92 -11.16 -7.99
CA ASP A 65 -11.71 -12.15 -9.06
C ASP A 65 -12.98 -12.40 -9.90
#